data_AF-A0A0P9USR8-F1
#
_entry.id   AF-A0A0P9USR8-F1
#
_cell.length_a   1.000
_cell.length_b   1.000
_cell.length_c   1.000
_cell.angle_alpha   90.00
_cell.angle_beta   90.00
_cell.angle_gamma   90.00
#
_symmetry.space_group_name_H-M   'P 1'
#
loop_
_entity.id
_entity.type
_entity.pdbx_description
1 polymer ?
#
loop_
_entity_poly.entity_id
_entity_poly.type
_entity_poly.pdbx_seq_one_letter_code
_entity_poly.pdbx_strand_id
1 'polypeptide(L)' 'MEYLVTLHSETNVVTAFPKDQQEKAIALWQQYVADGKFATLTVD' A
#
# COMPACT_ATOMS: atom_id res chain seq x y z
N MET A 1 4.38 -9.16 -11.20
CA MET A 1 3.15 -9.21 -10.40
C MET A 1 3.53 -9.03 -8.95
N GLU A 2 3.83 -7.78 -8.63
CA GLU A 2 4.10 -7.29 -7.29
C GLU A 2 3.06 -6.20 -7.00
N TYR A 3 2.68 -6.05 -5.73
CA TYR A 3 1.75 -5.03 -5.26
C TYR A 3 2.55 -3.96 -4.54
N LEU A 4 2.50 -2.73 -5.05
CA LEU A 4 3.17 -1.58 -4.47
C LEU A 4 2.15 -0.75 -3.68
N VAL A 5 2.39 -0.58 -2.39
CA VAL A 5 1.63 0.35 -1.55
C VAL A 5 2.47 1.58 -1.30
N THR A 6 2.02 2.73 -1.81
CA THR A 6 2.62 4.03 -1.53
C THR A 6 1.80 4.73 -0.46
N LEU A 7 2.45 5.04 0.65
CA LEU A 7 1.87 5.77 1.78
C LEU A 7 2.35 7.21 1.68
N HIS A 8 1.42 8.15 1.53
CA HIS A 8 1.73 9.56 1.39
C HIS A 8 1.68 10.24 2.76
N SER A 9 2.87 10.55 3.28
CA SER A 9 3.12 11.32 4.50
C SER A 9 4.15 12.43 4.19
N GLU A 10 4.80 13.02 5.20
CA GLU A 10 5.91 13.98 5.01
C GLU A 10 7.06 13.40 4.16
N THR A 11 7.20 12.07 4.13
CA THR A 11 8.04 11.34 3.19
C THR A 11 7.20 10.20 2.61
N ASN A 12 7.17 10.08 1.27
CA ASN A 12 6.46 8.98 0.62
C ASN A 12 7.15 7.66 0.94
N VAL A 13 6.43 6.72 1.56
CA VAL A 13 6.94 5.38 1.85
C VAL A 13 6.34 4.42 0.85
N VAL A 14 7.18 3.77 0.03
CA VAL A 14 6.76 2.73 -0.91
C VAL A 14 7.10 1.37 -0.32
N THR A 15 6.10 0.52 -0.16
CA THR A 15 6.27 -0.87 0.29
C THR A 15 5.88 -1.81 -0.83
N ALA A 16 6.82 -2.66 -1.26
CA ALA A 16 6.56 -3.69 -2.26
C ALA A 16 6.16 -5.00 -1.59
N PHE A 17 5.10 -5.61 -2.10
CA PHE A 17 4.59 -6.91 -1.69
C PHE A 17 4.64 -7.87 -2.88
N PRO A 18 5.20 -9.08 -2.72
CA PRO A 18 5.12 -10.08 -3.77
C PRO A 18 3.67 -10.54 -3.98
N LYS A 19 3.38 -11.19 -5.11
CA LYS A 19 2.02 -11.62 -5.50
C LYS A 19 1.29 -12.42 -4.41
N ASP A 20 2.01 -13.30 -3.71
CA ASP A 20 1.48 -14.13 -2.62
C ASP A 20 1.07 -13.32 -1.38
N GLN A 21 1.43 -12.04 -1.32
CA GLN A 21 1.11 -11.11 -0.22
C GLN A 21 0.15 -10.00 -0.64
N GLN A 22 -0.60 -10.20 -1.73
CA GLN A 22 -1.66 -9.28 -2.16
C GLN A 22 -2.60 -8.87 -1.02
N GLU A 23 -3.04 -9.84 -0.22
CA GLU A 23 -3.96 -9.58 0.90
C GLU A 23 -3.35 -8.63 1.93
N LYS A 24 -2.04 -8.71 2.16
CA LYS A 24 -1.32 -7.80 3.06
C LYS A 24 -1.20 -6.40 2.47
N ALA A 25 -0.94 -6.30 1.17
CA ALA A 25 -0.88 -5.01 0.47
C ALA A 25 -2.23 -4.27 0.56
N ILE A 26 -3.32 -5.00 0.29
CA ILE A 26 -4.69 -4.46 0.38
C ILE A 26 -5.02 -4.08 1.82
N ALA A 27 -4.73 -4.93 2.80
CA ALA A 27 -5.00 -4.65 4.21
C ALA A 27 -4.25 -3.40 4.71
N LEU A 28 -2.97 -3.25 4.34
CA LEU A 28 -2.18 -2.06 4.69
C LEU A 28 -2.77 -0.79 4.07
N TRP A 29 -3.13 -0.85 2.79
CA TRP A 29 -3.76 0.27 2.09
C TRP A 29 -5.11 0.65 2.72
N GLN A 30 -5.97 -0.33 3.00
CA GLN A 30 -7.26 -0.10 3.65
C GLN A 30 -7.12 0.51 5.04
N GLN A 31 -6.16 0.04 5.84
CA GLN A 31 -5.91 0.58 7.17
C GLN A 31 -5.50 2.06 7.10
N TYR A 32 -4.65 2.43 6.15
CA TYR A 32 -4.22 3.82 5.97
C TYR A 32 -5.37 4.72 5.51
N VAL A 33 -6.19 4.27 4.57
CA VAL A 33 -7.38 5.02 4.12
C VAL A 33 -8.40 5.17 5.24
N ALA A 34 -8.60 4.14 6.06
CA ALA A 34 -9.49 4.19 7.22
C ALA A 34 -9.01 5.17 8.31
N ASP A 35 -7.70 5.35 8.45
CA ASP A 35 -7.07 6.36 9.32
C ASP A 35 -7.15 7.79 8.73
N GLY A 36 -7.80 7.95 7.57
CA GLY A 36 -7.91 9.24 6.86
C GLY A 36 -6.64 9.67 6.12
N LYS A 37 -5.67 8.77 5.97
CA LYS A 37 -4.40 9.04 5.28
C LYS A 37 -4.51 8.73 3.80
N PHE A 38 -3.75 9.48 3.00
CA PHE A 38 -3.67 9.24 1.57
C PHE A 38 -2.69 8.09 1.28
N ALA A 39 -3.17 7.06 0.59
CA ALA A 39 -2.37 5.92 0.17
C ALA A 39 -2.82 5.43 -1.22
N THR A 40 -1.89 4.98 -2.04
CA THR A 40 -2.16 4.39 -3.36
C THR A 40 -1.68 2.96 -3.42
N LEU A 41 -2.47 2.08 -4.04
CA LEU A 41 -2.11 0.69 -4.32
C LEU A 41 -1.96 0.51 -5.83
N THR A 42 -0.78 0.10 -6.28
CA THR A 42 -0.44 -0.14 -7.69
C THR A 42 -0.02 -1.60 -7.87
N VAL A 43 -0.30 -2.18 -9.03
CA VAL A 43 0.11 -3.53 -9.40
C VAL A 43 1.11 -3.44 -10.55
N ASP A 44 2.29 -4.03 -10.36
CA ASP A 44 3.38 -4.11 -11.36
C ASP A 44 3.54 -5.54 -11.90
#